data_AF-A0A376MQI7-F1
#
_entry.id   AF-A0A376MQI7-F1
#
_cell.length_a   1.000
_cell.length_b   1.000
_cell.length_c   1.000
_cell.angle_alpha   90.00
_cell.angle_beta   90.00
_cell.angle_gamma   90.00
#
_symmetry.space_group_name_H-M   'P 1'
#
loop_
_entity.id
_entity.type
_entity.pdbx_description
1 polymer ?
#
loop_
_entity_poly.entity_id
_entity_poly.type
_entity_poly.pdbx_seq_one_letter_code
_entity_poly.pdbx_strand_id
1 'polypeptide(L)'
;MTIRAVPLPLRQQNLQILIPELIGYLAKQSVFEPGNIAQWIARNLMSEHAQWSMAQAITLLADVERLCLQLVKTPPGGLLQSVDLHPAIKALKDE
;
A
#
# COMPACT_ATOMS: atom_id res chain seq x y z
N MET A 1 6.64 0.03 29.40
CA MET A 1 5.48 -0.32 28.55
C MET A 1 5.78 -1.63 27.86
N THR A 2 4.82 -2.57 27.82
CA THR A 2 4.97 -3.85 27.12
C THR A 2 3.80 -4.04 26.16
N ILE A 3 4.09 -4.31 24.87
CA ILE A 3 3.09 -4.67 23.87
C ILE A 3 2.81 -6.17 24.01
N ARG A 4 1.54 -6.54 24.21
CA ARG A 4 1.14 -7.95 24.43
C ARG A 4 0.57 -8.62 23.18
N ALA A 5 0.10 -7.84 22.21
CA ALA A 5 -0.47 -8.35 20.97
C ALA A 5 -0.38 -7.29 19.86
N VAL A 6 -0.36 -7.77 18.61
CA VAL A 6 -0.46 -6.94 17.40
C VAL A 6 -1.47 -7.54 16.42
N PRO A 7 -2.11 -6.71 15.57
CA PRO A 7 -2.93 -7.18 14.46
C PRO A 7 -2.16 -8.13 13.53
N LEU A 8 -2.88 -9.06 12.89
CA LEU A 8 -2.31 -10.05 11.98
C LEU A 8 -1.39 -9.44 10.90
N PRO A 9 -1.74 -8.32 10.22
CA PRO A 9 -0.89 -7.73 9.19
C PRO A 9 0.48 -7.27 9.69
N LEU A 10 0.64 -7.03 10.99
CA LEU A 10 1.89 -6.53 11.59
C LEU A 10 2.81 -7.64 12.09
N ARG A 11 2.35 -8.90 12.12
CA ARG A 11 3.12 -10.00 12.73
C ARG A 11 4.46 -10.28 12.05
N GLN A 12 4.55 -10.01 10.75
CA GLN A 12 5.75 -10.24 9.94
C GLN A 12 6.60 -8.96 9.76
N GLN A 13 6.20 -7.86 10.39
CA GLN A 13 6.89 -6.58 10.27
C GLN A 13 8.00 -6.46 11.32
N ASN A 14 9.00 -5.60 11.06
CA ASN A 14 10.03 -5.29 12.05
C ASN A 14 9.45 -4.42 13.18
N LEU A 15 8.84 -5.07 14.17
CA LEU A 15 8.19 -4.41 15.30
C LEU A 15 9.16 -3.61 16.17
N GLN A 16 10.46 -3.95 16.15
CA GLN A 16 11.47 -3.20 16.91
C GLN A 16 11.67 -1.78 16.32
N ILE A 17 11.39 -1.59 15.03
CA ILE A 17 11.42 -0.28 14.37
C ILE A 17 10.03 0.36 14.42
N LEU A 18 8.99 -0.38 14.02
CA LEU A 18 7.64 0.16 13.87
C LEU A 18 7.03 0.67 15.19
N ILE A 19 7.24 -0.04 16.31
CA ILE A 19 6.60 0.32 17.58
C ILE A 19 7.15 1.64 18.14
N PRO A 20 8.48 1.86 18.22
CA PRO A 20 9.03 3.16 18.60
C PRO A 20 8.53 4.32 17.72
N GLU A 21 8.47 4.14 16.40
CA GLU A 21 7.97 5.17 15.48
C GLU A 21 6.49 5.47 15.72
N LEU A 22 5.67 4.43 15.93
CA LEU A 22 4.26 4.59 16.25
C LEU A 22 4.07 5.37 17.56
N ILE A 23 4.84 5.07 18.60
CA ILE A 23 4.80 5.82 19.87
C ILE A 23 5.17 7.29 19.60
N GLY A 24 6.21 7.54 18.82
CA GLY A 24 6.62 8.89 18.43
C GLY A 24 5.56 9.65 17.63
N TYR A 25 4.81 8.97 16.77
CA TYR A 25 3.66 9.52 16.06
C TYR A 25 2.51 9.85 17.01
N LEU A 26 2.14 8.91 17.89
CA LEU A 26 1.05 9.06 18.85
C LEU A 26 1.30 10.18 19.85
N ALA A 27 2.55 10.37 20.30
CA ALA A 27 2.92 11.45 21.22
C ALA A 27 2.68 12.86 20.64
N LYS A 28 2.56 12.99 19.31
CA LYS A 28 2.30 14.25 18.60
C LYS A 28 0.81 14.48 18.31
N GLN A 29 -0.04 13.49 18.57
CA GLN A 29 -1.48 13.59 18.28
C GLN A 29 -2.24 14.13 19.49
N SER A 30 -3.22 14.99 19.24
CA SER A 30 -4.20 15.42 20.23
C SER A 30 -5.47 14.56 20.21
N VAL A 31 -5.72 13.84 19.11
CA VAL A 31 -6.90 12.98 18.89
C VAL A 31 -6.45 11.61 18.40
N PHE A 32 -7.02 10.55 18.96
CA PHE A 32 -6.65 9.17 18.68
C PHE A 32 -7.76 8.43 17.92
N GLU A 33 -7.82 8.63 16.61
CA GLU A 33 -8.77 7.92 15.75
C GLU A 33 -8.16 6.63 15.18
N PRO A 34 -8.81 5.46 15.34
CA PRO A 34 -8.29 4.19 14.83
C PRO A 34 -8.00 4.22 13.32
N GLY A 35 -8.82 4.91 12.53
CA GLY A 35 -8.63 5.05 11.08
C GLY A 35 -7.35 5.81 10.73
N ASN A 36 -7.06 6.91 11.43
CA ASN A 36 -5.86 7.71 11.20
C ASN A 36 -4.60 6.93 11.60
N ILE A 37 -4.67 6.19 12.71
CA ILE A 37 -3.56 5.34 13.16
C ILE A 37 -3.32 4.20 12.17
N ALA A 38 -4.38 3.53 11.71
CA ALA A 38 -4.26 2.46 10.71
C ALA A 38 -3.67 2.98 9.39
N GLN A 39 -4.10 4.16 8.94
CA GLN A 39 -3.56 4.81 7.75
C GLN A 39 -2.09 5.20 7.91
N TRP A 40 -1.73 5.75 9.07
CA TRP A 40 -0.33 6.07 9.37
C TRP A 40 0.52 4.80 9.35
N ILE A 41 0.08 3.72 10.01
CA ILE A 41 0.79 2.44 10.00
C ILE A 41 0.98 1.98 8.55
N ALA A 42 -0.09 1.90 7.75
CA ALA A 42 -0.02 1.42 6.37
C ALA A 42 0.96 2.21 5.48
N ARG A 43 1.17 3.51 5.76
CA ARG A 43 2.14 4.35 5.03
C ARG A 43 3.58 4.18 5.50
N ASN A 44 3.81 3.82 6.75
CA ASN A 44 5.14 3.66 7.34
C ASN A 44 5.62 2.20 7.33
N LEU A 45 4.74 1.26 6.99
CA LEU A 45 5.17 -0.09 6.60
C LEU A 45 5.95 0.01 5.29
N MET A 46 7.27 -0.10 5.37
CA MET A 46 8.11 -0.18 4.18
C MET A 46 7.73 -1.42 3.38
N SER A 47 7.45 -1.24 2.09
CA SER A 47 7.42 -2.37 1.18
C SER A 47 8.87 -2.79 0.94
N GLU A 48 9.29 -3.91 1.52
CA GLU A 48 10.62 -4.49 1.27
C GLU A 48 10.78 -5.03 -0.17
N HIS A 49 9.73 -4.95 -1.00
CA HIS A 49 9.69 -5.61 -2.30
C HIS A 49 10.28 -4.71 -3.37
N ALA A 50 11.61 -4.73 -3.48
CA ALA A 50 12.33 -4.07 -4.57
C ALA A 50 11.97 -4.68 -5.96
N GLN A 51 11.52 -5.93 -6.00
CA GLN A 51 11.11 -6.62 -7.21
C GLN A 51 9.86 -7.46 -6.95
N TRP A 52 8.86 -7.31 -7.83
CA TRP A 52 7.61 -8.04 -7.76
C TRP A 52 7.60 -9.20 -8.75
N SER A 53 7.23 -10.39 -8.29
CA SER A 53 6.85 -11.48 -9.19
C SER A 53 5.41 -11.31 -9.69
N MET A 54 5.08 -11.97 -10.80
CA MET A 54 3.72 -11.93 -11.35
C MET A 54 2.67 -12.46 -10.36
N ALA A 55 2.98 -13.54 -9.63
CA ALA A 55 2.05 -14.13 -8.66
C ALA A 55 1.75 -13.18 -7.48
N GLN A 56 2.75 -12.40 -7.04
CA GLN A 56 2.56 -11.38 -6.00
C GLN A 56 1.69 -10.23 -6.51
N ALA A 57 1.93 -9.76 -7.74
CA ALA A 57 1.12 -8.70 -8.35
C ALA A 57 -0.35 -9.12 -8.50
N ILE A 58 -0.60 -10.34 -9.00
CA ILE A 58 -1.97 -10.89 -9.14
C ILE A 58 -2.65 -10.98 -7.79
N THR A 59 -1.99 -11.58 -6.79
CA THR A 59 -2.55 -11.73 -5.44
C THR A 59 -2.89 -10.38 -4.83
N LEU A 60 -1.99 -9.40 -4.96
CA LEU A 60 -2.21 -8.05 -4.44
C LEU A 60 -3.44 -7.39 -5.09
N LEU A 61 -3.53 -7.44 -6.43
CA LEU A 61 -4.66 -6.84 -7.14
C LEU A 61 -5.99 -7.51 -6.76
N ALA A 62 -6.01 -8.84 -6.63
CA ALA A 62 -7.21 -9.57 -6.19
C ALA A 62 -7.65 -9.16 -4.77
N ASP A 63 -6.70 -8.96 -3.85
CA ASP A 63 -7.01 -8.47 -2.51
C ASP A 63 -7.51 -7.02 -2.52
N VAL A 64 -6.94 -6.15 -3.37
CA VAL A 64 -7.42 -4.77 -3.55
C VAL A 64 -8.83 -4.75 -4.11
N GLU A 65 -9.15 -5.58 -5.10
CA GLU A 65 -10.50 -5.69 -5.66
C GLU A 65 -11.52 -6.15 -4.61
N ARG A 66 -11.14 -7.13 -3.79
CA ARG A 66 -11.98 -7.70 -2.74
C ARG A 66 -12.21 -6.74 -1.57
N LEU A 67 -11.19 -5.97 -1.17
CA LEU A 67 -11.22 -5.14 0.04
C LEU A 67 -11.49 -3.66 -0.23
N CYS A 68 -11.17 -3.16 -1.43
CA CYS A 68 -11.12 -1.73 -1.75
C CYS A 68 -11.83 -1.43 -3.08
N LEU A 69 -13.12 -1.80 -3.18
CA LEU A 69 -13.92 -1.61 -4.39
C LEU A 69 -13.87 -0.17 -4.96
N GLN A 70 -13.78 0.85 -4.10
CA GLN A 70 -13.67 2.24 -4.56
C GLN A 70 -12.42 2.53 -5.40
N LEU A 71 -11.29 1.87 -5.12
CA LEU A 71 -10.04 2.09 -5.85
C LEU A 71 -10.11 1.49 -7.26
N VAL A 72 -10.92 0.44 -7.44
CA VAL A 72 -11.16 -0.16 -8.76
C VAL A 72 -12.06 0.73 -9.60
N LYS A 73 -13.12 1.28 -8.99
CA LYS A 73 -14.08 2.15 -9.69
C LYS A 73 -13.47 3.50 -10.09
N THR A 74 -12.66 4.07 -9.19
CA THR A 74 -12.07 5.40 -9.38
C THR A 74 -10.60 5.36 -8.95
N PRO A 75 -9.72 4.79 -9.77
CA PRO A 75 -8.31 4.67 -9.42
C PRO A 75 -7.66 6.06 -9.41
N PRO A 76 -6.92 6.43 -8.33
CA PRO A 76 -6.12 7.64 -8.34
C PRO A 76 -4.99 7.50 -9.36
N GLY A 77 -4.57 8.61 -9.98
CA GLY A 77 -3.55 8.60 -11.04
C GLY A 77 -2.15 8.12 -10.61
N GLY A 78 -1.89 8.00 -9.30
CA GLY A 78 -0.69 7.37 -8.76
C GLY A 78 -0.77 5.84 -8.63
N LEU A 79 -1.95 5.25 -8.82
CA LEU A 79 -2.18 3.80 -8.75
C LEU A 79 -2.26 3.15 -10.12
N LEU A 80 -3.00 3.77 -11.06
CA LEU A 80 -3.22 3.23 -12.39
C LEU A 80 -3.11 4.34 -13.43
N GLN A 81 -2.41 4.05 -14.52
CA GLN A 81 -2.22 4.97 -15.64
C GLN A 81 -2.53 4.26 -16.95
N SER A 82 -3.14 5.02 -17.88
CA SER A 82 -3.36 4.53 -19.24
C SER A 82 -2.03 4.55 -20.00
N VAL A 83 -1.75 3.46 -20.72
CA VAL A 83 -0.60 3.36 -21.62
C VAL A 83 -1.11 3.58 -23.04
N ASP A 84 -0.65 4.65 -23.69
CA ASP A 84 -1.07 4.97 -25.04
C ASP A 84 -0.31 4.14 -26.08
N LEU A 85 -1.05 3.32 -26.83
CA LEU A 85 -0.51 2.45 -27.88
C LEU A 85 -0.60 3.07 -29.29
N HIS A 86 -1.28 4.21 -29.47
CA HIS A 86 -1.42 4.85 -30.78
C HIS A 86 -0.07 5.16 -31.45
N PRO A 87 0.97 5.64 -30.73
CA PRO A 87 2.28 5.90 -31.34
C PRO A 87 2.92 4.64 -31.93
N ALA A 88 2.83 3.50 -31.22
CA ALA A 88 3.38 2.23 -31.67
C ALA A 88 2.63 1.70 -32.91
N ILE A 89 1.30 1.79 -32.92
CA ILE A 89 0.47 1.36 -34.04
C ILE A 89 0.74 2.21 -35.29
N LYS A 90 0.95 3.52 -35.10
CA LYS A 90 1.29 4.43 -36.21
C LYS A 90 2.64 4.06 -36.82
N ALA A 91 3.66 3.84 -35.99
CA ALA A 91 4.98 3.44 -36.46
C ALA A 91 4.97 2.14 -37.28
N LEU A 92 4.10 1.17 -36.91
CA LEU A 92 3.94 -0.09 -37.66
C LEU A 92 3.22 0.06 -39.01
N LYS A 93 2.51 1.19 -39.24
CA LYS A 93 1.75 1.44 -40.49
C LYS A 93 2.48 2.35 -41.46
N ASP A 94 3.43 3.12 -40.95
CA ASP A 94 4.29 4.02 -41.73
C ASP A 94 5.54 3.28 -42.28
N GLU A 95 5.65 1.96 -42.08
CA GLU A 95 6.51 0.99 -42.82
C GLU A 95 5.77 0.40 -44.03
#